data_AF-A0A7S0ANZ7-F1
#
_entry.id   AF-A0A7S0ANZ7-F1
#
_cell.length_a   1.000
_cell.length_b   1.000
_cell.length_c   1.000
_cell.angle_alpha   90.00
_cell.angle_beta   90.00
_cell.angle_gamma   90.00
#
_symmetry.space_group_name_H-M   'P 1'
#
loop_
_entity.id
_entity.type
_entity.pdbx_description
1 polymer ?
#
loop_
_entity_poly.entity_id
_entity_poly.type
_entity_poly.pdbx_seq_one_letter_code
_entity_poly.pdbx_strand_id
1 'polypeptide(L)'
;ETAICLITGSVMAAGSSRRPYSRGARPPGACTLHAQQVGSGVGIFFLVQKCTVLLIHNNKSAYSASLYVDEHGEEDPGLRRGRPLFLKDERYESLEKLWR
;
A
#
# COMPACT_ATOMS: atom_id res chain seq x y z
N GLU A 1 -3.22 2.31 -10.03
CA GLU A 1 -2.32 1.24 -9.53
C GLU A 1 -3.16 0.26 -8.74
N THR A 2 -2.82 -1.02 -8.67
CA THR A 2 -3.60 -2.01 -7.91
C THR A 2 -3.08 -2.07 -6.48
N ALA A 3 -3.98 -1.95 -5.51
CA ALA A 3 -3.68 -2.06 -4.10
C ALA A 3 -4.52 -3.16 -3.45
N ILE A 4 -3.91 -3.90 -2.53
CA ILE A 4 -4.57 -4.91 -1.71
C ILE A 4 -4.56 -4.42 -0.27
N CYS A 5 -5.70 -4.33 0.39
CA CYS A 5 -5.76 -4.03 1.82
C CYS A 5 -5.30 -5.25 2.62
N LEU A 6 -4.22 -5.11 3.40
CA LEU A 6 -3.65 -6.22 4.16
C LEU A 6 -4.49 -6.62 5.39
N ILE A 7 -5.48 -5.79 5.75
CA ILE A 7 -6.38 -6.05 6.89
C ILE A 7 -7.64 -6.81 6.43
N THR A 8 -8.15 -6.48 5.24
CA THR A 8 -9.47 -6.97 4.76
C THR A 8 -9.38 -7.89 3.55
N GLY A 9 -8.23 -7.93 2.85
CA GLY A 9 -8.08 -8.63 1.59
C GLY A 9 -8.68 -7.92 0.36
N SER A 10 -9.37 -6.79 0.55
CA SER A 10 -10.01 -6.07 -0.56
C SER A 10 -9.01 -5.52 -1.58
N VAL A 11 -9.31 -5.71 -2.87
CA VAL A 11 -8.53 -5.19 -4.00
C VAL A 11 -9.15 -3.91 -4.53
N MET A 12 -8.35 -2.86 -4.73
CA MET A 12 -8.83 -1.56 -5.19
C MET A 12 -7.79 -0.79 -6.01
N ALA A 13 -8.23 0.29 -6.65
CA ALA A 13 -7.35 1.18 -7.39
C ALA A 13 -6.68 2.20 -6.46
N ALA A 14 -5.38 2.05 -6.23
CA ALA A 14 -4.53 3.09 -5.66
C ALA A 14 -4.24 4.23 -6.64
N GLY A 15 -4.19 5.44 -6.09
CA GLY A 15 -4.05 6.70 -6.81
C GLY A 15 -5.35 7.51 -6.80
N SER A 16 -5.25 8.80 -7.05
CA SER A 16 -6.44 9.63 -7.20
C SER A 16 -6.94 9.60 -8.64
N SER A 17 -8.25 9.80 -8.80
CA SER A 17 -8.89 9.86 -10.11
C SER A 17 -8.22 10.89 -11.02
N ARG A 18 -7.96 10.51 -12.28
CA ARG A 18 -7.35 11.39 -13.30
C ARG A 18 -8.32 12.44 -13.85
N ARG A 19 -9.51 12.60 -13.27
CA ARG A 19 -10.50 13.55 -13.81
C ARG A 19 -9.96 14.99 -13.68
N PRO A 20 -10.11 15.82 -14.75
CA PRO A 20 -9.80 17.23 -14.68
C PRO A 20 -10.60 17.89 -13.56
N TYR A 21 -9.88 18.68 -12.79
CA TYR A 21 -10.35 19.30 -11.58
C TYR A 21 -11.23 20.52 -11.87
N SER A 22 -12.40 20.58 -11.26
CA SER A 22 -13.22 21.79 -11.19
C SER A 22 -13.06 22.37 -9.78
N ARG A 23 -12.19 23.40 -9.63
CA ARG A 23 -12.05 24.31 -8.47
C ARG A 23 -12.54 23.74 -7.11
N GLY A 24 -11.73 22.96 -6.38
CA GLY A 24 -12.07 22.35 -5.06
C GLY A 24 -10.94 21.61 -4.29
N ALA A 25 -11.25 20.73 -3.33
CA ALA A 25 -10.25 19.82 -2.75
C ALA A 25 -10.16 18.54 -3.63
N ARG A 26 -8.96 17.94 -3.75
CA ARG A 26 -8.83 16.65 -4.48
C ARG A 26 -9.61 15.58 -3.71
N PRO A 27 -10.54 14.84 -4.36
CA PRO A 27 -11.26 13.79 -3.66
C PRO A 27 -10.27 12.72 -3.15
N PRO A 28 -10.51 12.15 -1.96
CA PRO A 28 -9.69 11.09 -1.41
C PRO A 28 -9.65 9.89 -2.39
N GLY A 29 -8.49 9.23 -2.46
CA GLY A 29 -8.34 8.02 -3.26
C GLY A 29 -9.09 6.83 -2.65
N ALA A 30 -9.25 5.75 -3.41
CA ALA A 30 -9.99 4.57 -2.96
C ALA A 30 -9.41 3.98 -1.65
N CYS A 31 -8.08 3.92 -1.52
CA CYS A 31 -7.44 3.43 -0.29
C CYS A 31 -7.75 4.31 0.93
N THR A 32 -7.80 5.64 0.76
CA THR A 32 -8.15 6.56 1.84
C THR A 32 -9.60 6.39 2.27
N LEU A 33 -10.52 6.25 1.30
CA LEU A 33 -11.93 5.99 1.58
C LEU A 33 -12.11 4.63 2.28
N HIS A 34 -11.42 3.60 1.84
CA HIS A 34 -11.46 2.27 2.46
C HIS A 34 -10.93 2.30 3.90
N ALA A 35 -9.81 3.00 4.13
CA ALA A 35 -9.27 3.19 5.48
C ALA A 35 -10.27 3.92 6.40
N GLN A 36 -10.96 4.93 5.90
CA GLN A 36 -12.03 5.63 6.65
C GLN A 36 -13.20 4.71 6.98
N GLN A 37 -13.62 3.85 6.06
CA GLN A 37 -14.77 2.96 6.24
C GLN A 37 -14.49 1.78 7.17
N VAL A 38 -13.30 1.16 7.07
CA VAL A 38 -13.03 -0.13 7.72
C VAL A 38 -11.99 -0.04 8.84
N GLY A 39 -11.12 0.97 8.83
CA GLY A 39 -10.02 1.11 9.79
C GLY A 39 -10.02 2.43 10.56
N SER A 40 -11.16 3.12 10.63
CA SER A 40 -11.31 4.42 11.33
C SER A 40 -10.28 5.46 10.87
N GLY A 41 -10.01 5.48 9.56
CA GLY A 41 -9.02 6.36 8.93
C GLY A 41 -7.62 5.76 8.82
N VAL A 42 -7.36 4.60 9.44
CA VAL A 42 -6.07 3.92 9.39
C VAL A 42 -6.15 2.72 8.44
N GLY A 43 -5.10 2.45 7.67
CA GLY A 43 -5.07 1.27 6.83
C GLY A 43 -3.71 0.94 6.25
N ILE A 44 -3.48 -0.35 6.01
CA ILE A 44 -2.27 -0.88 5.37
C ILE A 44 -2.64 -1.48 4.02
N PHE A 45 -1.93 -1.07 2.98
CA PHE A 45 -2.17 -1.50 1.62
C PHE A 45 -0.86 -1.97 0.97
N PHE A 46 -0.90 -3.07 0.22
CA PHE A 46 0.22 -3.50 -0.61
C PHE A 46 0.00 -3.06 -2.06
N LEU A 47 0.93 -2.28 -2.60
CA LEU A 47 0.92 -1.82 -3.98
C LEU A 47 1.61 -2.85 -4.87
N VAL A 48 0.83 -3.59 -5.64
CA VAL A 48 1.31 -4.79 -6.34
C VAL A 48 2.34 -4.42 -7.40
N GLN A 49 2.08 -3.40 -8.22
CA GLN A 49 2.99 -3.02 -9.30
C GLN A 49 4.28 -2.38 -8.79
N LYS A 50 4.25 -1.68 -7.65
CA LYS A 50 5.45 -1.08 -7.05
C LYS A 50 6.21 -2.04 -6.13
N CYS A 51 5.56 -3.12 -5.67
CA CYS A 51 6.10 -3.99 -4.63
C CYS A 51 6.47 -3.18 -3.38
N THR A 52 5.49 -2.46 -2.81
CA THR A 52 5.72 -1.52 -1.70
C THR A 52 4.49 -1.47 -0.81
N VAL A 53 4.67 -1.22 0.49
CA VAL A 53 3.56 -1.01 1.42
C VAL A 53 3.20 0.47 1.48
N LEU A 54 1.91 0.76 1.43
CA LEU A 54 1.30 2.07 1.63
C LEU A 54 0.54 2.08 2.96
N LEU A 55 1.00 2.92 3.87
CA LEU A 55 0.37 3.22 5.15
C LEU A 55 -0.53 4.44 4.98
N ILE A 56 -1.75 4.38 5.51
CA ILE A 56 -2.71 5.50 5.53
C ILE A 56 -3.11 5.80 6.96
N HIS A 57 -3.17 7.09 7.28
CA HIS A 57 -3.74 7.62 8.51
C HIS A 57 -4.48 8.93 8.22
N ASN A 58 -5.81 8.87 8.22
CA ASN A 58 -6.71 9.92 7.76
C ASN A 58 -6.35 10.40 6.35
N ASN A 59 -6.01 11.67 6.21
CA ASN A 59 -5.64 12.28 4.93
C ASN A 59 -4.13 12.22 4.66
N LYS A 60 -3.36 11.50 5.48
CA LYS A 60 -1.91 11.33 5.32
C LYS A 60 -1.59 9.91 4.87
N SER A 61 -0.50 9.78 4.13
CA SER A 61 0.02 8.49 3.69
C SER A 61 1.54 8.45 3.73
N ALA A 62 2.10 7.29 4.00
CA ALA A 62 3.54 7.02 3.96
C ALA A 62 3.81 5.71 3.23
N TYR A 63 4.98 5.59 2.61
CA TYR A 63 5.44 4.33 2.04
C TYR A 63 6.36 3.63 3.04
N SER A 64 6.28 2.31 3.08
CA SER A 64 7.15 1.43 3.86
C SER A 64 7.77 0.37 2.95
N ALA A 65 8.82 -0.28 3.43
CA ALA A 65 9.53 -1.34 2.75
C ALA A 65 8.58 -2.45 2.25
N SER A 66 8.97 -3.12 1.18
CA SER A 66 8.21 -4.25 0.65
C SER A 66 8.16 -5.40 1.66
N LEU A 67 7.04 -6.11 1.72
CA LEU A 67 6.98 -7.40 2.41
C LEU A 67 7.68 -8.52 1.61
N TYR A 68 7.88 -8.31 0.31
CA TYR A 68 8.43 -9.28 -0.62
C TYR A 68 9.81 -8.86 -1.09
N VAL A 69 10.78 -9.77 -0.97
CA VAL A 69 12.18 -9.58 -1.36
C VAL A 69 12.68 -10.77 -2.15
N ASP A 70 13.76 -10.60 -2.90
CA ASP A 70 14.42 -11.72 -3.58
C ASP A 70 15.15 -12.63 -2.57
N GLU A 71 15.74 -13.72 -3.07
CA GLU A 71 16.52 -14.67 -2.27
C GLU A 71 17.71 -14.06 -1.51
N HIS A 72 18.17 -12.88 -1.92
CA HIS A 72 19.25 -12.14 -1.28
C HIS A 72 18.74 -11.08 -0.29
N GLY A 73 17.42 -10.95 -0.11
CA GLY A 73 16.81 -9.95 0.77
C GLY A 73 16.64 -8.57 0.13
N GLU A 74 16.89 -8.45 -1.18
CA GLU A 74 16.80 -7.19 -1.92
C GLU A 74 15.36 -6.93 -2.39
N GLU A 75 14.97 -5.66 -2.39
CA GLU A 75 13.71 -5.24 -2.99
C GLU A 75 13.81 -5.22 -4.53
N ASP A 76 12.66 -5.31 -5.19
CA ASP A 76 12.55 -5.02 -6.63
C ASP A 76 11.43 -3.97 -6.87
N PRO A 77 11.72 -2.69 -6.58
CA PRO A 77 10.74 -1.62 -6.76
C PRO A 77 10.27 -1.53 -8.20
N GLY A 78 8.96 -1.64 -8.40
CA GLY A 78 8.39 -1.63 -9.75
C GLY A 78 8.56 -2.96 -10.51
N LEU A 79 8.99 -4.03 -9.85
CA LEU A 79 9.20 -5.36 -10.46
C LEU A 79 10.11 -5.30 -11.70
N ARG A 80 11.13 -4.45 -11.67
CA ARG A 80 11.97 -4.11 -12.85
C ARG A 80 13.02 -5.17 -13.13
N ARG A 81 13.54 -5.81 -12.08
CA ARG A 81 14.57 -6.86 -12.19
C ARG A 81 13.95 -8.20 -12.60
N GLY A 82 12.65 -8.39 -12.34
CA GLY A 82 11.93 -9.60 -12.72
C GLY A 82 12.35 -10.83 -11.93
N ARG A 83 12.97 -10.63 -10.76
CA ARG A 83 13.35 -11.73 -9.87
C ARG A 83 12.11 -12.24 -9.12
N PRO A 84 12.00 -13.56 -8.88
CA PRO A 84 11.02 -14.08 -7.94
C PRO A 84 11.20 -13.41 -6.58
N LEU A 85 10.09 -12.93 -6.01
CA LEU A 85 10.06 -12.32 -4.69
C LEU A 85 9.25 -13.20 -3.74
N PHE A 86 9.71 -13.28 -2.50
CA PHE A 86 9.14 -14.11 -1.46
C PHE A 86 8.80 -13.26 -0.25
N LEU A 87 7.72 -13.62 0.44
CA LEU A 87 7.35 -12.99 1.70
C LEU A 87 8.46 -13.24 2.72
N LYS A 88 8.94 -12.17 3.37
CA LYS A 88 9.94 -12.26 4.44
C LYS A 88 9.28 -12.05 5.79
N ASP A 89 9.30 -13.09 6.62
CA ASP A 89 8.66 -13.09 7.94
C ASP A 89 9.15 -11.95 8.84
N GLU A 90 10.46 -11.68 8.86
CA GLU A 90 11.06 -10.57 9.62
C GLU A 90 10.44 -9.19 9.27
N ARG A 91 10.14 -8.97 7.98
CA ARG A 91 9.52 -7.73 7.51
C ARG A 91 8.03 -7.68 7.86
N TYR A 92 7.36 -8.83 7.79
CA TYR A 92 5.97 -8.96 8.20
C TYR A 92 5.82 -8.66 9.70
N GLU A 93 6.65 -9.27 10.56
CA GLU A 93 6.66 -9.02 12.00
C GLU A 93 6.96 -7.55 12.32
N SER A 94 7.90 -6.93 11.60
CA SER A 94 8.23 -5.51 11.78
C SER A 94 7.06 -4.61 11.43
N LEU A 95 6.32 -4.92 10.36
CA LEU A 95 5.12 -4.20 9.97
C LEU A 95 3.98 -4.41 10.99
N GLU A 96 3.81 -5.63 11.50
CA GLU A 96 2.81 -5.94 12.52
C GLU A 96 3.08 -5.16 13.81
N LYS A 97 4.35 -5.07 14.24
CA LYS A 97 4.76 -4.26 15.41
C LYS A 97 4.51 -2.76 15.22
N LEU A 98 4.58 -2.26 13.99
CA LEU A 98 4.26 -0.86 13.69
C LEU A 98 2.75 -0.59 13.71
N TRP A 99 1.94 -1.61 13.45
CA TRP A 99 0.48 -1.51 13.41
C TRP A 99 -0.19 -1.69 14.78
N ARG A 100 0.34 -2.59 15.61
CA ARG A 100 -0.13 -2.81 16.99
C ARG A 100 0.18 -1.62 17.89
#